data_AF-A0A6B9YLE0-F1
#
_entry.id   AF-A0A6B9YLE0-F1
#
_cell.length_a   1.000
_cell.length_b   1.000
_cell.length_c   1.000
_cell.angle_alpha   90.00
_cell.angle_beta   90.00
_cell.angle_gamma   90.00
#
_symmetry.space_group_name_H-M   'P 1'
#
loop_
_entity.id
_entity.type
_entity.pdbx_description
1 polymer ?
#
loop_
_entity_poly.entity_id
_entity_poly.type
_entity_poly.pdbx_seq_one_letter_code
_entity_poly.pdbx_strand_id
1 'polypeptide(L)'
;MTSRAELVNRQKAPLATPSDIEPEAVTQISGALNILLADVFALYFKTKNFHWHMSGPHFRDYHLMLDEHADQIFAMTDEVAERVRKIGGTTLRSIGHVCRLQRLQDNNAEFVTPADMLSELHEDEKHLVLSMRTIHSICDESNDLATASLLENWIDQSQRRSWFLFESTRQRGQE
;
A
#
# COMPACT_ATOMS: atom_id res chain seq x y z
N MET A 1 -4.66 27.23 28.83
CA MET A 1 -5.14 26.46 27.66
C MET A 1 -4.44 27.01 26.43
N THR A 2 -3.83 26.16 25.60
CA THR A 2 -3.14 26.61 24.38
C THR A 2 -4.15 27.12 23.36
N SER A 3 -3.94 28.32 22.81
CA SER A 3 -4.86 28.89 21.83
C SER A 3 -4.76 28.21 20.47
N ARG A 4 -5.81 28.30 19.65
CA ARG A 4 -5.80 27.78 18.27
C ARG A 4 -4.66 28.39 17.44
N ALA A 5 -4.33 29.66 17.66
CA ALA A 5 -3.23 30.35 16.99
C ALA A 5 -1.85 29.78 17.41
N GLU A 6 -1.68 29.47 18.70
CA GLU A 6 -0.47 28.82 19.21
C GLU A 6 -0.32 27.40 18.65
N LEU A 7 -1.42 26.65 18.49
CA LEU A 7 -1.40 25.32 17.86
C LEU A 7 -0.96 25.39 16.39
N VAL A 8 -1.50 26.35 15.62
CA VAL A 8 -1.12 26.55 14.21
C VAL A 8 0.36 26.95 14.08
N ASN A 9 0.88 27.77 14.98
CA ASN A 9 2.31 28.12 14.96
C ASN A 9 3.22 26.94 15.30
N ARG A 10 2.82 26.09 16.27
CA ARG A 10 3.58 24.86 16.59
C ARG A 10 3.61 23.86 15.42
N GLN A 11 2.56 23.83 14.60
CA GLN A 11 2.52 22.98 13.40
C GLN A 11 3.54 23.36 12.32
N LYS A 12 4.10 24.58 12.37
CA LYS A 12 5.12 25.08 11.45
C LYS A 12 6.55 24.73 11.89
N ALA A 13 6.73 24.13 13.07
CA ALA A 13 8.05 23.79 13.56
C ALA A 13 8.72 22.77 12.61
N PRO A 14 9.99 22.99 12.22
CA PRO A 14 10.66 22.11 11.27
C PRO A 14 10.87 20.73 11.89
N LEU A 15 10.74 19.70 11.05
CA LEU A 15 11.14 18.36 11.39
C LEU A 15 12.65 18.25 11.16
N ALA A 16 13.41 18.23 12.26
CA ALA A 16 14.86 18.14 12.23
C ALA A 16 15.32 16.69 12.46
N THR A 17 14.69 15.73 11.78
CA THR A 17 15.12 14.32 11.86
C THR A 17 16.40 14.18 11.03
N PRO A 18 17.55 13.81 11.65
CA PRO A 18 18.78 13.61 10.91
C PRO A 18 18.62 12.46 9.92
N SER A 19 19.15 12.63 8.71
CA SER A 19 19.19 11.62 7.66
C SER A 19 20.57 11.62 7.04
N ASP A 20 21.04 10.44 6.67
CA ASP A 20 22.27 10.20 5.89
C ASP A 20 22.01 10.21 4.38
N ILE A 21 20.76 10.49 3.97
CA ILE A 21 20.32 10.61 2.57
C ILE A 21 20.23 12.09 2.18
N GLU A 22 20.63 12.41 0.95
CA GLU A 22 20.57 13.76 0.40
C GLU A 22 19.14 14.34 0.44
N PRO A 23 18.94 15.65 0.75
CA PRO A 23 17.60 16.22 0.94
C PRO A 23 16.65 16.07 -0.25
N GLU A 24 17.18 16.11 -1.48
CA GLU A 24 16.39 15.89 -2.69
C GLU A 24 15.90 14.45 -2.79
N ALA A 25 16.79 13.48 -2.52
CA ALA A 25 16.44 12.07 -2.48
C ALA A 25 15.41 11.77 -1.37
N VAL A 26 15.55 12.39 -0.18
CA VAL A 26 14.54 12.30 0.88
C VAL A 26 13.18 12.76 0.39
N THR A 27 13.12 13.87 -0.35
CA THR A 27 11.86 14.41 -0.91
C THR A 27 11.23 13.44 -1.91
N GLN A 28 12.04 12.90 -2.83
CA GLN A 28 11.59 11.97 -3.85
C GLN A 28 11.10 10.64 -3.27
N ILE A 29 11.93 10.00 -2.42
CA ILE A 29 11.61 8.74 -1.75
C ILE A 29 10.37 8.91 -0.87
N SER A 30 10.32 9.97 -0.05
CA SER A 30 9.16 10.23 0.82
C SER A 30 7.88 10.47 0.04
N GLY A 31 7.95 11.22 -1.06
CA GLY A 31 6.80 11.44 -1.94
C GLY A 31 6.26 10.13 -2.51
N ALA A 32 7.17 9.30 -3.03
CA ALA A 32 6.80 8.03 -3.64
C ALA A 32 6.29 6.99 -2.62
N LEU A 33 6.91 6.90 -1.44
CA LEU A 33 6.44 6.05 -0.34
C LEU A 33 5.09 6.49 0.21
N ASN A 34 4.77 7.79 0.22
CA ASN A 34 3.45 8.26 0.64
C ASN A 34 2.33 7.88 -0.35
N ILE A 35 2.64 7.89 -1.65
CA ILE A 35 1.72 7.39 -2.68
C ILE A 35 1.54 5.88 -2.51
N LEU A 36 2.63 5.13 -2.31
CA LEU A 36 2.58 3.70 -2.01
C LEU A 36 1.72 3.42 -0.77
N LEU A 37 1.93 4.16 0.32
CA LEU A 37 1.15 3.98 1.55
C LEU A 37 -0.34 4.27 1.34
N ALA A 38 -0.68 5.25 0.50
CA ALA A 38 -2.07 5.53 0.16
C ALA A 38 -2.69 4.36 -0.61
N ASP A 39 -1.96 3.79 -1.58
CA ASP A 39 -2.39 2.58 -2.30
C ASP A 39 -2.52 1.37 -1.39
N VAL A 40 -1.61 1.18 -0.43
CA VAL A 40 -1.70 0.10 0.57
C VAL A 40 -2.97 0.21 1.41
N PHE A 41 -3.35 1.41 1.86
CA PHE A 41 -4.62 1.60 2.58
C PHE A 41 -5.84 1.31 1.69
N ALA A 42 -5.83 1.78 0.44
CA ALA A 42 -6.89 1.52 -0.52
C ALA A 42 -7.06 0.02 -0.78
N LEU A 43 -5.95 -0.69 -1.04
CA LEU A 43 -5.91 -2.12 -1.29
C LEU A 43 -6.36 -2.93 -0.06
N TYR A 44 -5.90 -2.56 1.13
CA TYR A 44 -6.35 -3.18 2.38
C TYR A 44 -7.87 -3.09 2.51
N PHE A 45 -8.41 -1.88 2.34
CA PHE A 45 -9.85 -1.67 2.49
C PHE A 45 -10.65 -2.41 1.40
N LYS A 46 -10.18 -2.38 0.15
CA LYS A 46 -10.80 -3.15 -0.95
C LYS A 46 -10.75 -4.67 -0.68
N THR A 47 -9.63 -5.17 -0.17
CA THR A 47 -9.49 -6.59 0.18
C THR A 47 -10.49 -6.99 1.27
N LYS A 48 -10.63 -6.16 2.32
CA LYS A 48 -11.64 -6.37 3.37
C LYS A 48 -13.07 -6.24 2.84
N ASN A 49 -13.32 -5.29 1.94
CA ASN A 49 -14.60 -5.14 1.25
C ASN A 49 -14.99 -6.44 0.53
N PHE A 50 -14.09 -7.00 -0.29
CA PHE A 50 -14.36 -8.26 -0.99
C PHE A 50 -14.44 -9.45 -0.05
N HIS A 51 -13.67 -9.48 1.03
CA HIS A 51 -13.80 -10.48 2.08
C HIS A 51 -15.19 -10.48 2.74
N TRP A 52 -15.75 -9.31 3.05
CA TRP A 52 -17.08 -9.19 3.66
C TRP A 52 -18.20 -9.58 2.71
N HIS A 53 -18.06 -9.26 1.41
CA HIS A 53 -19.09 -9.49 0.40
C HIS A 53 -18.86 -10.78 -0.42
N MET A 54 -17.88 -11.59 -0.03
CA MET A 54 -17.57 -12.86 -0.69
C MET A 54 -18.77 -13.81 -0.63
N SER A 55 -18.97 -14.59 -1.69
CA SER A 55 -20.09 -15.55 -1.79
C SER A 55 -19.73 -16.74 -2.67
N GLY A 56 -20.64 -17.71 -2.78
CA GLY A 56 -20.49 -18.88 -3.67
C GLY A 56 -19.90 -20.13 -2.99
N PRO A 57 -19.66 -21.20 -3.77
CA PRO A 57 -19.32 -22.52 -3.23
C PRO A 57 -17.96 -22.59 -2.54
N HIS A 58 -17.04 -21.68 -2.85
CA HIS A 58 -15.71 -21.58 -2.24
C HIS A 58 -15.61 -20.47 -1.18
N PHE A 59 -16.76 -19.99 -0.69
CA PHE A 59 -16.86 -18.85 0.23
C PHE A 59 -15.82 -18.89 1.35
N ARG A 60 -15.76 -20.00 2.10
CA ARG A 60 -14.90 -20.09 3.29
C ARG A 60 -13.42 -19.91 2.94
N ASP A 61 -12.96 -20.56 1.87
CA ASP A 61 -11.53 -20.56 1.52
C ASP A 61 -11.11 -19.20 0.99
N TYR A 62 -11.94 -18.57 0.14
CA TYR A 62 -11.68 -17.21 -0.34
C TYR A 62 -11.77 -16.18 0.79
N HIS A 63 -12.77 -16.31 1.68
CA HIS A 63 -12.94 -15.42 2.82
C HIS A 63 -11.71 -15.44 3.74
N LEU A 64 -11.15 -16.61 4.04
CA LEU A 64 -9.95 -16.73 4.88
C LEU A 64 -8.68 -16.29 4.15
N MET A 65 -8.53 -16.61 2.86
CA MET A 65 -7.40 -16.15 2.04
C MET A 65 -7.35 -14.62 1.97
N LEU A 66 -8.49 -13.96 1.75
CA LEU A 66 -8.55 -12.50 1.70
C LEU A 66 -8.24 -11.86 3.05
N ASP A 67 -8.54 -12.53 4.17
CA ASP A 67 -8.09 -12.07 5.50
C ASP A 67 -6.57 -12.17 5.66
N GLU A 68 -5.97 -13.31 5.29
CA GLU A 68 -4.51 -13.46 5.32
C GLU A 68 -3.82 -12.39 4.45
N HIS A 69 -4.37 -12.11 3.28
CA HIS A 69 -3.87 -11.06 2.39
C HIS A 69 -4.02 -9.68 3.03
N ALA A 70 -5.18 -9.37 3.61
CA ALA A 70 -5.44 -8.09 4.27
C ALA A 70 -4.48 -7.86 5.46
N ASP A 71 -4.19 -8.89 6.26
CA ASP A 71 -3.24 -8.79 7.37
C ASP A 71 -1.82 -8.46 6.88
N GLN A 72 -1.36 -9.12 5.81
CA GLN A 72 -0.06 -8.83 5.20
C GLN A 72 0.01 -7.40 4.64
N ILE A 73 -1.03 -6.96 3.94
CA ILE A 73 -1.10 -5.59 3.37
C ILE A 73 -1.12 -4.56 4.52
N PHE A 74 -1.92 -4.79 5.55
CA PHE A 74 -2.02 -3.87 6.68
C PHE A 74 -0.70 -3.75 7.45
N ALA A 75 0.05 -4.85 7.59
CA ALA A 75 1.37 -4.83 8.23
C ALA A 75 2.40 -3.93 7.52
N MET A 76 2.21 -3.64 6.22
CA MET A 76 3.07 -2.70 5.48
C MET A 76 2.86 -1.24 5.92
N THR A 77 1.69 -0.90 6.45
CA THR A 77 1.28 0.50 6.64
C THR A 77 2.20 1.27 7.58
N ASP A 78 2.48 0.70 8.75
CA ASP A 78 3.32 1.32 9.77
C ASP A 78 4.78 1.41 9.30
N GLU A 79 5.33 0.32 8.77
CA GLU A 79 6.71 0.27 8.28
C GLU A 79 6.98 1.31 7.17
N VAL A 80 6.06 1.48 6.22
CA VAL A 80 6.18 2.51 5.17
C VAL A 80 6.09 3.91 5.78
N ALA A 81 5.11 4.16 6.65
CA ALA A 81 4.91 5.47 7.28
C ALA A 81 6.12 5.86 8.14
N GLU A 82 6.61 4.94 8.96
CA GLU A 82 7.78 5.13 9.78
C GLU A 82 9.04 5.28 8.94
N ARG A 83 9.19 4.56 7.83
CA ARG A 83 10.36 4.71 6.97
C ARG A 83 10.47 6.13 6.41
N VAL A 84 9.35 6.69 5.93
CA VAL A 84 9.27 8.10 5.52
C VAL A 84 9.73 9.04 6.64
N ARG A 85 9.33 8.76 7.89
CA ARG A 85 9.75 9.57 9.05
C ARG A 85 11.22 9.39 9.39
N LYS A 86 11.76 8.16 9.31
CA LYS A 86 13.15 7.80 9.61
C LYS A 86 14.14 8.52 8.67
N ILE A 87 13.78 8.73 7.41
CA ILE A 87 14.61 9.48 6.43
C ILE A 87 14.40 11.00 6.47
N GLY A 88 13.53 11.50 7.35
CA GLY A 88 13.28 12.93 7.53
C GLY A 88 12.08 13.51 6.77
N GLY A 89 11.37 12.70 5.99
CA GLY A 89 10.13 13.10 5.31
C GLY A 89 8.91 13.18 6.23
N THR A 90 7.82 13.74 5.72
CA THR A 90 6.50 13.68 6.39
C THR A 90 5.60 12.65 5.74
N THR A 91 4.74 12.01 6.53
CA THR A 91 3.83 10.98 6.03
C THR A 91 2.36 11.43 6.01
N LEU A 92 1.48 10.52 5.58
CA LEU A 92 0.03 10.70 5.49
C LEU A 92 -0.57 11.18 6.82
N ARG A 93 -1.72 11.84 6.74
CA ARG A 93 -2.32 12.58 7.87
C ARG A 93 -3.75 12.19 8.19
N SER A 94 -4.49 11.72 7.19
CA SER A 94 -5.92 11.41 7.33
C SER A 94 -6.39 10.61 6.13
N ILE A 95 -7.58 10.02 6.25
CA ILE A 95 -8.25 9.33 5.14
C ILE A 95 -8.46 10.26 3.93
N GLY A 96 -8.80 11.53 4.15
CA GLY A 96 -8.90 12.49 3.04
C GLY A 96 -7.55 12.77 2.35
N HIS A 97 -6.42 12.57 3.04
CA HIS A 97 -5.10 12.62 2.43
C HIS A 97 -4.82 11.35 1.61
N VAL A 98 -5.18 10.17 2.12
CA VAL A 98 -5.13 8.89 1.40
C VAL A 98 -5.91 9.00 0.09
N CYS A 99 -7.18 9.41 0.13
CA CYS A 99 -8.03 9.50 -1.07
C CYS A 99 -7.48 10.45 -2.15
N ARG A 100 -6.67 11.45 -1.80
CA ARG A 100 -6.05 12.36 -2.78
C ARG A 100 -4.82 11.78 -3.46
N LEU A 101 -4.16 10.81 -2.82
CA LEU A 101 -2.89 10.26 -3.28
C LEU A 101 -3.02 8.85 -3.84
N GLN A 102 -4.04 8.09 -3.40
CA GLN A 102 -4.28 6.74 -3.91
C GLN A 102 -4.50 6.77 -5.43
N ARG A 103 -3.91 5.79 -6.10
CA ARG A 103 -4.03 5.50 -7.53
C ARG A 103 -4.92 4.29 -7.74
N LEU A 104 -4.94 3.35 -6.79
CA LEU A 104 -5.90 2.25 -6.78
C LEU A 104 -7.31 2.78 -6.57
N GLN A 105 -8.23 2.36 -7.43
CA GLN A 105 -9.62 2.81 -7.39
C GLN A 105 -10.39 2.03 -6.34
N ASP A 106 -11.28 2.68 -5.61
CA ASP A 106 -12.23 1.99 -4.75
C ASP A 106 -13.26 1.20 -5.59
N ASN A 107 -13.78 0.09 -5.04
CA ASN A 107 -14.91 -0.61 -5.64
C ASN A 107 -16.14 -0.48 -4.71
N ASN A 108 -17.08 0.36 -5.13
CA ASN A 108 -18.34 0.63 -4.41
C ASN A 108 -19.56 0.00 -5.11
N ALA A 109 -19.35 -0.96 -6.03
CA ALA A 109 -20.45 -1.61 -6.71
C ALA A 109 -21.32 -2.39 -5.72
N GLU A 110 -22.64 -2.41 -5.94
CA GLU A 110 -23.58 -3.15 -5.07
C GLU A 110 -23.34 -4.66 -5.08
N PHE A 111 -22.79 -5.17 -6.19
CA PHE A 111 -22.46 -6.58 -6.35
C PHE A 111 -21.26 -6.76 -7.29
N VAL A 112 -20.38 -7.67 -6.94
CA VAL A 112 -19.22 -8.12 -7.73
C VAL A 112 -19.17 -9.64 -7.63
N THR A 113 -18.88 -10.35 -8.73
CA THR A 113 -18.77 -11.81 -8.65
C THR A 113 -17.48 -12.21 -7.94
N PRO A 114 -17.42 -13.37 -7.27
CA PRO A 114 -16.18 -13.86 -6.66
C PRO A 114 -15.00 -13.91 -7.62
N ALA A 115 -15.22 -14.30 -8.88
CA ALA A 115 -14.16 -14.35 -9.89
C ALA A 115 -13.63 -12.96 -10.25
N ASP A 116 -14.52 -11.97 -10.37
CA ASP A 116 -14.15 -10.59 -10.67
C ASP A 116 -13.43 -9.94 -9.48
N MET A 117 -13.88 -10.19 -8.25
CA MET A 117 -13.21 -9.73 -7.04
C MET A 117 -11.75 -10.18 -6.99
N LEU A 118 -11.50 -11.48 -7.23
CA LEU A 118 -10.15 -12.04 -7.22
C LEU A 118 -9.29 -11.51 -8.38
N SER A 119 -9.88 -11.34 -9.56
CA SER A 119 -9.19 -10.81 -10.74
C SER A 119 -8.81 -9.33 -10.57
N GLU A 120 -9.70 -8.54 -9.96
CA GLU A 120 -9.42 -7.13 -9.68
C GLU A 120 -8.28 -6.99 -8.65
N LEU A 121 -8.31 -7.75 -7.56
CA LEU A 121 -7.21 -7.76 -6.58
C LEU A 121 -5.89 -8.25 -7.20
N HIS A 122 -5.94 -9.19 -8.15
CA HIS A 122 -4.75 -9.67 -8.86
C HIS A 122 -4.07 -8.55 -9.66
N GLU A 123 -4.87 -7.74 -10.37
CA GLU A 123 -4.34 -6.58 -11.11
C GLU A 123 -3.86 -5.47 -10.17
N ASP A 124 -4.56 -5.21 -9.07
CA ASP A 124 -4.13 -4.22 -8.07
C ASP A 124 -2.77 -4.62 -7.42
N GLU A 125 -2.54 -5.90 -7.12
CA GLU A 125 -1.23 -6.38 -6.65
C GLU A 125 -0.12 -6.16 -7.70
N LYS A 126 -0.42 -6.38 -8.99
CA LYS A 126 0.56 -6.10 -10.06
C LYS A 126 0.90 -4.62 -10.14
N HIS A 127 -0.09 -3.74 -9.98
CA HIS A 127 0.15 -2.30 -9.88
C HIS A 127 1.02 -1.94 -8.67
N LEU A 128 0.79 -2.57 -7.52
CA LEU A 128 1.59 -2.36 -6.32
C LEU A 128 3.05 -2.79 -6.54
N VAL A 129 3.27 -3.96 -7.15
CA VAL A 129 4.62 -4.46 -7.52
C VAL A 129 5.35 -3.48 -8.44
N LEU A 130 4.67 -2.97 -9.48
CA LEU A 130 5.25 -2.00 -10.39
C LEU A 130 5.64 -0.71 -9.67
N SER A 131 4.77 -0.22 -8.78
CA SER A 131 5.09 0.95 -7.95
C SER A 131 6.32 0.72 -7.08
N MET A 132 6.40 -0.42 -6.40
CA MET A 132 7.52 -0.72 -5.52
C MET A 132 8.83 -0.85 -6.30
N ARG A 133 8.81 -1.41 -7.51
CA ARG A 133 9.98 -1.44 -8.41
C ARG A 133 10.45 -0.05 -8.82
N THR A 134 9.52 0.85 -9.14
CA THR A 134 9.88 2.25 -9.45
C THR A 134 10.52 2.94 -8.25
N ILE A 135 9.99 2.73 -7.03
CA ILE A 135 10.57 3.32 -5.81
C ILE A 135 11.95 2.71 -5.52
N HIS A 136 12.09 1.40 -5.73
CA HIS A 136 13.36 0.68 -5.55
C HIS A 136 14.47 1.29 -6.42
N SER A 137 14.20 1.61 -7.69
CA SER A 137 15.18 2.29 -8.55
C SER A 137 15.62 3.66 -8.01
N ILE A 138 14.71 4.44 -7.41
CA ILE A 138 15.07 5.72 -6.76
C ILE A 138 15.97 5.48 -5.54
N CYS A 139 15.70 4.41 -4.79
CA CYS A 139 16.51 4.02 -3.63
C CYS A 139 17.93 3.62 -4.05
N ASP A 140 18.07 2.86 -5.13
CA ASP A 140 19.37 2.46 -5.69
C ASP A 140 20.21 3.68 -6.11
N GLU A 141 19.60 4.63 -6.82
CA GLU A 141 20.27 5.88 -7.24
C GLU A 141 20.71 6.74 -6.04
N SER A 142 19.99 6.64 -4.92
CA SER A 142 20.21 7.43 -3.71
C SER A 142 20.99 6.68 -2.62
N ASN A 143 21.42 5.44 -2.89
CA ASN A 143 22.06 4.54 -1.93
C ASN A 143 21.25 4.29 -0.64
N ASP A 144 19.91 4.33 -0.73
CA ASP A 144 19.00 4.02 0.38
C ASP A 144 18.73 2.50 0.45
N LEU A 145 19.72 1.77 0.97
CA LEU A 145 19.69 0.31 1.07
C LEU A 145 18.55 -0.20 1.96
N ALA A 146 18.19 0.55 3.00
CA ALA A 146 17.17 0.13 3.97
C ALA A 146 15.77 0.18 3.36
N THR A 147 15.45 1.24 2.60
CA THR A 147 14.17 1.30 1.87
C THR A 147 14.13 0.26 0.76
N ALA A 148 15.22 0.10 0.00
CA ALA A 148 15.30 -0.91 -1.06
C ALA A 148 15.02 -2.33 -0.51
N SER A 149 15.65 -2.70 0.61
CA SER A 149 15.47 -4.01 1.23
C SER A 149 14.04 -4.26 1.73
N LEU A 150 13.37 -3.24 2.28
CA LEU A 150 11.95 -3.37 2.64
C LEU A 150 11.07 -3.62 1.40
N LEU A 151 11.31 -2.86 0.32
CA LEU A 151 10.56 -2.99 -0.93
C LEU A 151 10.75 -4.37 -1.56
N GLU A 152 11.95 -4.94 -1.54
CA GLU A 152 12.21 -6.29 -2.08
C GLU A 152 11.36 -7.35 -1.39
N ASN A 153 11.26 -7.31 -0.05
CA ASN A 153 10.42 -8.23 0.71
C ASN A 153 8.93 -8.06 0.37
N TRP A 154 8.46 -6.82 0.24
CA TRP A 154 7.06 -6.57 -0.10
C TRP A 154 6.73 -6.89 -1.56
N ILE A 155 7.68 -6.72 -2.48
CA ILE A 155 7.55 -7.15 -3.87
C ILE A 155 7.30 -8.66 -3.93
N ASP A 156 8.11 -9.47 -3.24
CA ASP A 156 7.91 -10.93 -3.20
C ASP A 156 6.55 -11.30 -2.59
N GLN A 157 6.18 -10.67 -1.46
CA GLN A 157 4.88 -10.91 -0.82
C GLN A 157 3.70 -10.54 -1.73
N SER A 158 3.76 -9.40 -2.44
CA SER A 158 2.74 -9.01 -3.42
C SER A 158 2.68 -9.96 -4.60
N GLN A 159 3.83 -10.42 -5.11
CA GLN A 159 3.87 -11.42 -6.18
C GLN A 159 3.26 -12.75 -5.74
N ARG A 160 3.49 -13.16 -4.48
CA ARG A 160 2.85 -14.33 -3.90
C ARG A 160 1.33 -14.17 -3.80
N ARG A 161 0.82 -13.04 -3.29
CA ARG A 161 -0.63 -12.79 -3.25
C ARG A 161 -1.24 -12.78 -4.64
N SER A 162 -0.58 -12.12 -5.59
CA SER A 162 -0.97 -12.09 -7.01
C SER A 162 -1.05 -13.51 -7.61
N TRP A 163 -0.08 -14.39 -7.30
CA TRP A 163 -0.08 -15.79 -7.74
C TRP A 163 -1.26 -16.58 -7.17
N PHE A 164 -1.54 -16.47 -5.86
CA PHE A 164 -2.67 -17.15 -5.23
C PHE A 164 -4.01 -16.72 -5.83
N LEU A 165 -4.20 -15.42 -6.05
CA LEU A 165 -5.40 -14.87 -6.68
C LEU A 165 -5.57 -15.39 -8.11
N PHE A 166 -4.50 -15.42 -8.89
CA PHE A 166 -4.51 -15.95 -10.26
C PHE A 166 -4.85 -17.43 -10.33
N GLU A 167 -4.20 -18.29 -9.53
CA GLU A 167 -4.51 -19.73 -9.54
C GLU A 167 -5.95 -20.02 -9.08
N SER A 168 -6.49 -19.20 -8.17
CA SER A 168 -7.86 -19.33 -7.69
C SER A 168 -8.93 -18.98 -8.74
N THR A 169 -8.58 -18.22 -9.78
CA THR A 169 -9.52 -17.84 -10.86
C THR A 169 -9.41 -18.73 -12.10
N ARG A 170 -8.50 -19.71 -12.11
CA ARG A 170 -8.35 -20.63 -13.25
C ARG A 170 -9.59 -21.47 -13.45
N GLN A 171 -10.22 -21.32 -14.61
CA GLN A 171 -11.29 -22.21 -15.04
C GLN A 171 -10.69 -23.45 -15.72
N ARG A 172 -11.24 -24.63 -15.45
CA ARG A 172 -10.93 -25.83 -16.24
C ARG A 172 -11.41 -25.62 -17.68
N GLY A 173 -10.48 -25.61 -18.64
CA GLY A 173 -10.80 -25.69 -20.07
C GLY A 173 -10.36 -24.51 -20.96
N GLN A 174 -9.54 -23.58 -20.45
CA GLN A 174 -8.81 -22.67 -21.33
C GLN A 174 -7.44 -23.28 -21.64
N GLU A 175 -7.41 -24.13 -22.67
CA GLU A 175 -6.23 -24.43 -23.48
C GLU A 175 -5.94 -23.27 -24.45
#